data_AF-A0A1Q5JU37-F1
#
_entry.id   AF-A0A1Q5JU37-F1
#
_cell.length_a   1.000
_cell.length_b   1.000
_cell.length_c   1.000
_cell.angle_alpha   90.00
_cell.angle_beta   90.00
_cell.angle_gamma   90.00
#
_symmetry.space_group_name_H-M   'P 1'
#
loop_
_entity.id
_entity.type
_entity.pdbx_description
1 polymer ?
#
loop_
_entity_poly.entity_id
_entity_poly.type
_entity_poly.pdbx_seq_one_letter_code
_entity_poly.pdbx_strand_id
1 'polypeptide(L)'
;MDDDAEAAFTEAPFIDPESDYPCCWFCPALRLPRTGFLVADRPSRDWPFDAADGFRYTVDTRTPVCVHPGRVGLAAERTARTYVDPPLPDPVRDEPDGRGRRWWRRPAFRAAPARR
;
A
#
# COMPACT_ATOMS: atom_id res chain seq x y z
N MET A 1 26.47 23.67 -21.82
CA MET A 1 25.49 24.05 -20.78
C MET A 1 24.39 22.98 -20.81
N ASP A 2 24.80 21.70 -20.82
CA ASP A 2 23.93 20.59 -21.24
C ASP A 2 23.96 19.44 -20.22
N ASP A 3 24.93 19.41 -19.31
CA ASP A 3 25.01 18.47 -18.18
C ASP A 3 23.83 18.63 -17.19
N ASP A 4 23.43 19.86 -16.90
CA ASP A 4 22.33 20.14 -15.94
C ASP A 4 20.97 19.63 -16.44
N ALA A 5 20.78 19.62 -17.78
CA ALA A 5 19.55 19.12 -18.38
C ALA A 5 19.47 17.60 -18.32
N GLU A 6 20.57 16.88 -18.58
CA GLU A 6 20.61 15.42 -18.48
C GLU A 6 20.38 14.94 -17.04
N ALA A 7 21.04 15.58 -16.06
CA ALA A 7 20.88 15.24 -14.64
C ALA A 7 19.42 15.40 -14.17
N ALA A 8 18.71 16.43 -14.65
CA ALA A 8 17.32 16.68 -14.30
C ALA A 8 16.37 15.55 -14.75
N PHE A 9 16.64 14.89 -15.89
CA PHE A 9 15.83 13.75 -16.35
C PHE A 9 16.05 12.49 -15.51
N THR A 10 17.24 12.32 -14.92
CA THR A 10 17.56 11.18 -14.07
C THR A 10 16.97 11.29 -12.67
N GLU A 11 16.67 12.52 -12.22
CA GLU A 11 16.05 12.79 -10.92
C GLU A 11 14.51 12.97 -11.01
N ALA A 12 13.98 13.24 -12.20
CA ALA A 12 12.55 13.41 -12.42
C ALA A 12 11.76 12.13 -12.09
N PRO A 13 10.49 12.25 -11.67
CA PRO A 13 9.59 11.11 -11.54
C PRO A 13 9.55 10.26 -12.81
N PHE A 14 9.51 8.94 -12.65
CA PHE A 14 9.46 8.02 -13.78
C PHE A 14 8.20 8.16 -14.63
N ILE A 15 7.07 8.47 -13.99
CA ILE A 15 5.81 8.83 -14.65
C ILE A 15 5.54 10.29 -14.34
N ASP A 16 5.28 11.06 -15.38
CA ASP A 16 4.80 12.43 -15.26
C ASP A 16 3.48 12.45 -14.46
N PRO A 17 3.42 13.13 -13.31
CA PRO A 17 2.22 13.18 -12.47
C PRO A 17 1.01 13.83 -13.15
N GLU A 18 1.22 14.63 -14.19
CA GLU A 18 0.15 15.25 -14.98
C GLU A 18 -0.30 14.38 -16.16
N SER A 19 0.31 13.20 -16.34
CA SER A 19 -0.02 12.29 -17.43
C SER A 19 -1.35 11.56 -17.23
N ASP A 20 -2.06 11.30 -18.33
CA ASP A 20 -3.30 10.49 -18.36
C ASP A 20 -3.09 8.99 -18.06
N TYR A 21 -1.86 8.56 -17.73
CA TYR A 21 -1.57 7.17 -17.38
C TYR A 21 -2.36 6.73 -16.14
N PRO A 22 -3.13 5.61 -16.20
CA PRO A 22 -3.95 5.16 -15.08
C PRO A 22 -3.10 4.41 -14.02
N CYS A 23 -2.22 5.11 -13.32
CA CYS A 23 -1.45 4.59 -12.20
C CYS A 23 -2.21 4.77 -10.87
N CYS A 24 -1.73 4.14 -9.80
CA CYS A 24 -2.32 4.33 -8.48
C CYS A 24 -1.81 5.66 -7.89
N TRP A 25 -2.65 6.39 -7.14
CA TRP A 25 -2.29 7.67 -6.52
C TRP A 25 -1.04 7.62 -5.61
N PHE A 26 -0.77 6.45 -5.01
CA PHE A 26 0.41 6.21 -4.18
C PHE A 26 1.50 5.42 -4.92
N CYS A 27 1.57 5.52 -6.25
CA CYS A 27 2.61 4.85 -7.02
C CYS A 27 3.96 5.53 -6.81
N PRO A 28 5.04 4.79 -6.47
CA PRO A 28 6.36 5.38 -6.34
C PRO A 28 6.87 6.02 -7.64
N ALA A 29 6.44 5.51 -8.80
CA ALA A 29 6.80 6.07 -10.11
C ALA A 29 6.34 7.53 -10.32
N LEU A 30 5.32 7.98 -9.58
CA LEU A 30 4.84 9.37 -9.64
C LEU A 30 5.68 10.33 -8.78
N ARG A 31 6.58 9.81 -7.94
CA ARG A 31 7.38 10.62 -6.99
C ARG A 31 8.88 10.38 -7.12
N LEU A 32 9.29 9.28 -7.74
CA LEU A 32 10.67 8.83 -7.76
C LEU A 32 11.11 8.53 -9.20
N PRO A 33 12.40 8.75 -9.51
CA PRO A 33 12.97 8.32 -10.78
C PRO A 33 12.98 6.79 -10.87
N ARG A 34 13.24 6.27 -12.08
CA ARG A 34 13.24 4.82 -12.35
C ARG A 34 14.12 4.04 -11.36
N THR A 35 15.29 4.57 -11.02
CA THR A 35 16.26 3.94 -10.12
C THR A 35 15.83 3.98 -8.65
N GLY A 36 14.82 4.77 -8.30
CA GLY A 36 14.34 4.96 -6.93
C GLY A 36 13.34 3.92 -6.44
N PHE A 37 12.89 2.99 -7.29
CA PHE A 37 11.93 1.96 -6.90
C PHE A 37 12.11 0.64 -7.67
N LEU A 38 11.58 -0.43 -7.09
CA LEU A 38 11.50 -1.75 -7.70
C LEU A 38 10.08 -2.06 -8.17
N VAL A 39 9.95 -2.98 -9.12
CA VAL A 39 8.65 -3.52 -9.56
C VAL A 39 8.53 -4.98 -9.15
N ALA A 40 7.43 -5.32 -8.48
CA ALA A 40 7.08 -6.68 -8.10
C ALA A 40 5.79 -7.14 -8.78
N ASP A 41 5.66 -8.45 -8.97
CA ASP A 41 4.50 -9.07 -9.63
C ASP A 41 3.20 -8.97 -8.82
N ARG A 42 3.28 -8.96 -7.47
CA ARG A 42 2.14 -8.85 -6.56
C ARG A 42 2.53 -8.34 -5.16
N PRO A 43 1.56 -7.97 -4.30
CA PRO A 43 1.82 -7.69 -2.88
C PRO A 43 2.45 -8.88 -2.12
N SER A 44 3.32 -8.58 -1.16
CA SER A 44 4.00 -9.59 -0.32
C SER A 44 4.23 -9.07 1.11
N ARG A 45 4.49 -9.98 2.06
CA ARG A 45 5.02 -9.64 3.39
C ARG A 45 6.49 -9.20 3.31
N ASP A 46 7.20 -9.56 2.25
CA ASP A 46 8.56 -9.09 1.97
C ASP A 46 8.61 -7.60 1.56
N TRP A 47 7.45 -7.01 1.24
CA TRP A 47 7.29 -5.57 1.02
C TRP A 47 5.96 -5.03 1.58
N PRO A 48 5.88 -4.86 2.92
CA PRO A 48 4.66 -4.39 3.57
C PRO A 48 4.31 -2.96 3.15
N PHE A 49 3.01 -2.66 3.23
CA PHE A 49 2.49 -1.31 3.03
C PHE A 49 2.82 -0.43 4.25
N ASP A 50 3.30 0.78 3.98
CA ASP A 50 3.60 1.81 4.95
C ASP A 50 2.53 2.90 4.87
N ALA A 51 1.79 3.09 5.96
CA ALA A 51 0.67 4.02 6.01
C ALA A 51 1.11 5.49 6.09
N ALA A 52 2.39 5.76 6.41
CA ALA A 52 2.90 7.12 6.51
C ALA A 52 2.92 7.83 5.15
N ASP A 53 3.24 7.10 4.08
CA ASP A 53 3.41 7.66 2.73
C ASP A 53 2.62 6.94 1.62
N GLY A 54 2.05 5.77 1.94
CA GLY A 54 1.27 4.94 1.04
C GLY A 54 2.09 3.97 0.18
N PHE A 55 3.40 3.87 0.41
CA PHE A 55 4.29 2.99 -0.37
C PHE A 55 4.38 1.59 0.22
N ARG A 56 4.94 0.68 -0.57
CA ARG A 56 5.39 -0.63 -0.12
C ARG A 56 6.90 -0.65 -0.14
N TYR A 57 7.53 -1.28 0.84
CA TYR A 57 8.98 -1.22 0.98
C TYR A 57 9.59 -2.58 1.20
N THR A 58 10.67 -2.91 0.48
CA THR A 58 11.46 -4.09 0.79
C THR A 58 11.89 -4.09 2.26
N VAL A 59 11.73 -5.22 2.95
CA VAL A 59 12.02 -5.34 4.39
C VAL A 59 13.50 -5.14 4.73
N ASP A 60 14.40 -5.45 3.79
CA ASP A 60 15.85 -5.41 3.95
C ASP A 60 16.44 -4.03 3.65
N THR A 61 16.11 -3.45 2.50
CA THR A 61 16.74 -2.21 2.02
C THR A 61 15.86 -0.98 2.13
N ARG A 62 14.60 -1.13 2.56
CA ARG A 62 13.62 -0.04 2.57
C ARG A 62 13.50 0.65 1.20
N THR A 63 13.60 -0.13 0.13
CA THR A 63 13.41 0.36 -1.24
C THR A 63 11.92 0.34 -1.58
N PRO A 64 11.33 1.44 -2.08
CA PRO A 64 9.95 1.49 -2.54
C PRO A 64 9.65 0.44 -3.63
N VAL A 65 8.44 -0.13 -3.60
CA VAL A 65 8.00 -1.21 -4.50
C VAL A 65 6.65 -0.87 -5.12
N CYS A 66 6.60 -0.81 -6.45
CA CYS A 66 5.35 -0.86 -7.21
C CYS A 66 4.93 -2.33 -7.42
N VAL A 67 3.67 -2.65 -7.17
CA VAL A 67 3.10 -4.01 -7.37
C VAL A 67 2.26 -4.14 -8.65
N HIS A 68 2.36 -3.16 -9.54
CA HIS A 68 1.54 -3.06 -10.75
C HIS A 68 2.42 -2.90 -11.99
N PRO A 69 3.17 -3.94 -12.42
CA PRO A 69 4.09 -3.88 -13.55
C PRO A 69 3.43 -3.33 -14.82
N GLY A 70 2.24 -3.81 -15.15
CA GLY A 70 1.48 -3.35 -16.32
C GLY A 70 1.06 -1.88 -16.27
N ARG A 71 0.86 -1.29 -15.08
CA ARG A 71 0.50 0.14 -14.95
C ARG A 71 1.70 1.07 -15.12
N VAL A 72 2.91 0.56 -14.88
CA VAL A 72 4.15 1.33 -15.03
C VAL A 72 4.93 0.93 -16.30
N GLY A 73 4.43 0.00 -17.10
CA GLY A 73 5.09 -0.44 -18.34
C GLY A 73 6.42 -1.17 -18.12
N LEU A 74 6.65 -1.74 -16.93
CA LEU A 74 7.89 -2.41 -16.57
C LEU A 74 7.64 -3.90 -16.28
N ALA A 75 8.64 -4.74 -16.55
CA ALA A 75 8.64 -6.12 -16.09
C ALA A 75 8.80 -6.17 -14.56
N ALA A 76 8.26 -7.22 -13.94
CA ALA A 76 8.53 -7.49 -12.53
C ALA A 76 9.98 -7.93 -12.34
N GLU A 77 10.71 -7.20 -11.49
CA GLU A 77 12.06 -7.53 -11.06
C GLU A 77 12.06 -8.49 -9.87
N ARG A 78 10.95 -8.51 -9.12
CA ARG A 78 10.76 -9.35 -7.95
C ARG A 78 9.48 -10.17 -8.07
N THR A 79 9.58 -11.43 -7.69
CA THR A 79 8.45 -12.34 -7.56
C THR A 79 8.17 -12.54 -6.09
N ALA A 80 6.95 -12.22 -5.66
CA ALA A 80 6.53 -12.42 -4.28
C ALA A 80 6.60 -13.90 -3.92
N ARG A 81 6.99 -14.18 -2.67
CA ARG A 81 6.94 -15.53 -2.12
C ARG A 81 5.50 -15.96 -1.88
N THR A 82 5.23 -17.24 -2.08
CA THR A 82 3.95 -17.84 -1.67
C THR A 82 4.07 -18.19 -0.19
N TYR A 83 3.20 -17.60 0.62
CA TYR A 83 3.10 -17.96 2.03
C TYR A 83 2.02 -19.02 2.18
N VAL A 84 2.35 -20.10 2.86
CA VAL A 84 1.38 -21.05 3.36
C VAL A 84 0.94 -20.53 4.72
N ASP A 85 -0.35 -20.28 4.89
CA ASP A 85 -0.87 -19.90 6.20
C ASP A 85 -0.65 -21.06 7.18
N PRO A 86 -0.23 -20.77 8.44
CA PRO A 86 -0.20 -21.79 9.46
C PRO A 86 -1.62 -22.38 9.63
N PRO A 87 -1.75 -23.65 10.03
CA PRO A 87 -3.05 -24.23 10.31
C PRO A 87 -3.80 -23.35 11.31
N LEU A 88 -5.09 -23.11 11.05
CA LEU A 88 -5.94 -22.38 11.99
C LEU A 88 -5.90 -23.10 13.35
N PRO A 89 -5.87 -22.37 14.48
CA PRO A 89 -5.97 -22.99 15.77
C PRO A 89 -7.28 -23.77 15.87
N ASP A 90 -7.27 -24.90 16.59
CA ASP A 90 -8.48 -25.66 16.86
C ASP A 90 -9.53 -24.75 17.51
N PRO A 91 -10.80 -24.83 17.10
CA PRO A 91 -11.85 -24.01 17.71
C PRO A 91 -11.92 -24.33 19.20
N VAL A 92 -11.59 -23.34 20.03
CA VAL A 92 -11.83 -23.43 21.47
C VAL A 92 -13.35 -23.57 21.65
N ARG A 93 -13.80 -24.70 22.20
CA ARG A 93 -15.20 -24.84 22.62
C ARG A 93 -15.44 -23.80 23.71
N ASP A 94 -16.20 -22.76 23.40
CA ASP A 94 -16.73 -21.84 24.41
C ASP A 94 -17.57 -22.65 25.40
N GLU A 95 -17.10 -22.79 26.64
CA GLU A 95 -17.98 -23.13 27.75
C GLU A 95 -18.85 -21.91 28.08
N PRO A 96 -20.17 -22.08 28.32
CA PRO A 96 -21.09 -20.96 28.43
C PRO A 96 -20.98 -20.26 29.80
N ASP A 97 -19.92 -19.48 30.03
CA ASP A 97 -19.86 -18.59 31.19
C ASP A 97 -20.56 -17.25 30.90
N GLY A 98 -21.88 -17.27 31.06
CA GLY A 98 -22.76 -16.31 31.75
C GLY A 98 -22.53 -14.79 31.80
N ARG A 99 -21.50 -14.17 31.22
CA ARG A 99 -21.28 -12.71 31.27
C ARG A 99 -21.30 -12.08 29.89
N GLY A 100 -22.53 -11.86 29.41
CA GLY A 100 -22.83 -11.22 28.14
C GLY A 100 -22.12 -9.87 27.95
N ARG A 101 -21.22 -9.81 26.97
CA ARG A 101 -20.53 -8.58 26.56
C ARG A 101 -21.51 -7.64 25.86
N ARG A 102 -22.06 -6.67 26.60
CA ARG A 102 -22.92 -5.58 26.09
C ARG A 102 -22.10 -4.40 25.53
N TRP A 103 -21.19 -4.64 24.60
CA TRP A 103 -20.41 -3.55 24.01
C TRP A 103 -21.08 -2.89 22.79
N TRP A 104 -22.22 -3.43 22.33
CA TRP A 104 -22.97 -2.93 21.17
C TRP A 104 -24.05 -1.90 21.49
N ARG A 105 -24.17 -1.43 22.75
CA ARG A 105 -25.16 -0.37 23.05
C ARG A 105 -24.63 0.98 22.58
N ARG A 106 -24.91 1.30 21.32
CA ARG A 106 -24.84 2.68 20.79
C ARG A 106 -25.69 3.60 21.66
N PRO A 107 -25.19 4.76 22.15
CA PRO A 107 -26.08 5.79 22.66
C PRO A 107 -26.85 6.38 21.48
N ALA A 108 -28.18 6.35 21.55
CA ALA A 108 -29.04 7.06 20.61
C ALA A 108 -28.83 8.57 20.83
N PHE A 109 -28.23 9.26 19.87
CA PHE A 109 -28.22 10.72 19.86
C PHE A 109 -29.67 11.20 19.70
N ARG A 110 -30.18 11.87 20.73
CA ARG A 110 -31.50 12.49 20.74
C ARG A 110 -31.41 13.74 19.87
N ALA A 111 -32.09 13.75 18.73
CA ALA A 111 -32.15 14.91 17.84
C ALA A 111 -32.82 16.09 18.56
N ALA A 112 -32.15 17.25 18.56
CA ALA A 112 -32.75 18.52 18.99
C ALA A 112 -33.52 19.13 17.81
N PRO A 113 -34.70 19.73 18.03
CA PRO A 113 -35.53 20.26 16.96
C PRO A 113 -34.90 21.51 16.32
N ALA A 114 -34.88 21.53 14.99
CA ALA A 114 -34.48 22.68 14.20
C ALA A 114 -35.43 23.86 14.49
N ARG A 115 -34.86 25.01 14.86
CA ARG A 115 -35.59 26.28 14.90
C ARG A 115 -35.46 26.94 13.52
N ARG A 116 -36.61 27.36 13.00
CA ARG A 116 -36.81 28.06 11.72
C ARG A 116 -36.22 29.46 11.75
#